data_AF-A0A521MV17-F1
#
_entry.id   AF-A0A521MV17-F1
#
_cell.length_a   1.000
_cell.length_b   1.000
_cell.length_c   1.000
_cell.angle_alpha   90.00
_cell.angle_beta   90.00
_cell.angle_gamma   90.00
#
_symmetry.space_group_name_H-M   'P 1'
#
loop_
_entity.id
_entity.type
_entity.pdbx_description
1 polymer ?
#
loop_
_entity_poly.entity_id
_entity_poly.type
_entity_poly.pdbx_seq_one_letter_code
_entity_poly.pdbx_strand_id
1 'polypeptide(L)'
;MITYINHFSLEGTFRIWFEEHCTGIWWEGLPDDVHFTLSHRPEDDYVNLHVTRNFGDPRNKPKIEIARLNKDACMKMLEAFNAVFLQHGWKKLQLNLSKIRHRKSSAHYFLPLDEVQNHKRFFKLRNSMSLAFRKSSKVKQKRRLKILKSIEQEMEQLIHDPSLQKVFYKSFRKLPLWWGSKPQAGILVSDEYTGCVVITKEGVFELNRSALPEILSRLIQPELYADFLSFIPFVIQQVSIAKTYQDTEHLDNPFPLHLIDPKN
;
A
#
# COMPACT_ATOMS: atom_id res chain seq x y z
N MET A 1 -13.03 1.17 24.42
CA MET A 1 -11.59 0.85 24.47
C MET A 1 -11.16 0.51 23.04
N ILE A 2 -10.33 1.32 22.40
CA ILE A 2 -9.88 1.08 21.02
C ILE A 2 -8.79 0.00 21.07
N THR A 3 -9.04 -1.16 20.47
CA THR A 3 -8.05 -2.24 20.34
C THR A 3 -7.20 -1.95 19.11
N TYR A 4 -5.99 -1.44 19.29
CA TYR A 4 -5.05 -1.25 18.19
C TYR A 4 -4.44 -2.60 17.79
N ILE A 5 -4.49 -2.92 16.51
CA ILE A 5 -3.77 -4.05 15.91
C ILE A 5 -2.34 -3.58 15.68
N ASN A 6 -1.38 -4.17 16.38
CA ASN A 6 0.04 -3.83 16.25
C ASN A 6 0.82 -4.88 15.47
N HIS A 7 0.16 -5.94 14.99
CA HIS A 7 0.76 -6.92 14.10
C HIS A 7 -0.29 -7.42 13.11
N PHE A 8 0.07 -7.37 11.83
CA PHE A 8 -0.73 -7.82 10.71
C PHE A 8 0.09 -8.77 9.84
N SER A 9 -0.50 -9.89 9.43
CA SER A 9 0.20 -10.86 8.57
C SER A 9 -0.76 -11.68 7.74
N LEU A 10 -0.35 -11.95 6.50
CA LEU A 10 -0.88 -13.02 5.68
C LEU A 10 0.09 -14.20 5.74
N GLU A 11 -0.43 -15.36 6.11
CA GLU A 11 0.37 -16.56 6.34
C GLU A 11 1.25 -16.94 5.15
N GLY A 12 2.57 -16.94 5.38
CA GLY A 12 3.57 -17.32 4.38
C GLY A 12 3.83 -16.27 3.30
N THR A 13 3.18 -15.11 3.33
CA THR A 13 3.32 -14.08 2.27
C THR A 13 3.96 -12.80 2.79
N PHE A 14 3.41 -12.21 3.86
CA PHE A 14 3.97 -10.99 4.45
C PHE A 14 3.61 -10.82 5.93
N ARG A 15 4.43 -10.08 6.65
CA ARG A 15 4.26 -9.72 8.06
C ARG A 15 4.66 -8.26 8.25
N ILE A 16 3.80 -7.49 8.91
CA ILE A 16 4.09 -6.13 9.35
C ILE A 16 3.76 -6.04 10.84
N TRP A 17 4.67 -5.48 11.62
CA TRP A 17 4.42 -5.20 13.03
C TRP A 17 4.85 -3.79 13.40
N PHE A 18 4.13 -3.25 14.36
CA PHE A 18 4.23 -1.89 14.84
C PHE A 18 4.60 -1.96 16.31
N GLU A 19 5.74 -1.38 16.64
CA GLU A 19 6.17 -1.10 18.00
C GLU A 19 6.22 0.40 18.20
N GLU A 20 6.34 0.83 19.45
CA GLU A 20 6.38 2.25 19.80
C GLU A 20 7.51 3.00 19.08
N HIS A 21 8.63 2.32 18.84
CA HIS A 21 9.86 2.91 18.34
C HIS A 21 10.29 2.38 16.96
N CYS A 22 9.56 1.40 16.41
CA CYS A 22 9.90 0.86 15.10
C CYS A 22 8.71 0.21 14.38
N THR A 23 8.89 0.00 13.09
CA THR A 23 7.98 -0.79 12.25
C THR A 23 8.78 -1.80 11.47
N GLY A 24 8.46 -3.08 11.67
CA GLY A 24 9.16 -4.16 10.99
C GLY A 24 8.31 -4.78 9.88
N ILE A 25 8.98 -5.17 8.80
CA ILE A 25 8.36 -5.67 7.57
C ILE A 25 9.14 -6.89 7.07
N TRP A 26 8.42 -7.97 6.80
CA TRP A 26 8.92 -9.19 6.18
C TRP A 26 7.97 -9.65 5.06
N TRP A 27 8.52 -10.25 4.00
CA TRP A 27 7.76 -10.91 2.94
C TRP A 27 8.47 -12.18 2.47
N GLU A 28 7.76 -13.03 1.73
CA GLU A 28 8.23 -14.36 1.26
C GLU A 28 9.52 -14.35 0.43
N GLY A 29 9.91 -13.19 -0.09
CA GLY A 29 11.16 -12.99 -0.84
C GLY A 29 12.40 -12.77 0.05
N LEU A 30 12.25 -12.77 1.37
CA LEU A 30 13.35 -12.66 2.33
C LEU A 30 13.58 -13.97 3.08
N PRO A 31 14.81 -14.24 3.54
CA PRO A 31 15.05 -15.27 4.54
C PRO A 31 14.10 -15.13 5.75
N ASP A 32 13.70 -16.25 6.35
CA ASP A 32 12.65 -16.29 7.39
C ASP A 32 12.95 -15.41 8.62
N ASP A 33 14.23 -15.22 8.92
CA ASP A 33 14.77 -14.44 10.03
C ASP A 33 15.23 -13.03 9.63
N VAL A 34 15.28 -12.68 8.35
CA VAL A 34 15.74 -11.35 7.87
C VAL A 34 14.54 -10.46 7.56
N HIS A 35 14.53 -9.24 8.08
CA HIS A 35 13.43 -8.29 7.88
C HIS A 35 13.96 -6.86 7.75
N PHE A 36 13.12 -5.98 7.21
CA PHE A 36 13.36 -4.55 7.23
C PHE A 36 12.77 -3.95 8.50
N THR A 37 13.46 -2.99 9.08
CA THR A 37 13.02 -2.25 10.27
C THR A 37 13.15 -0.76 10.01
N LEU A 38 12.04 -0.05 10.05
CA LEU A 38 12.00 1.40 10.10
C LEU A 38 12.03 1.83 11.58
N SER A 39 13.18 2.29 12.06
CA SER A 39 13.36 2.86 13.39
C SER A 39 12.94 4.33 13.40
N HIS A 40 12.07 4.72 14.32
CA HIS A 40 11.50 6.08 14.41
C HIS A 40 11.33 6.55 15.86
N ARG A 41 12.23 6.10 16.73
CA ARG A 41 12.35 6.49 18.14
C ARG A 41 12.16 7.99 18.36
N PRO A 42 11.24 8.45 19.22
CA PRO A 42 10.95 9.87 19.42
C PRO A 42 12.18 10.76 19.67
N GLU A 43 13.17 10.23 20.39
CA GLU A 43 14.40 10.89 20.79
C GLU A 43 15.47 11.04 19.68
N ASP A 44 15.40 10.24 18.61
CA ASP A 44 16.39 10.28 17.54
C ASP A 44 16.11 11.43 16.56
N ASP A 45 17.13 12.12 16.05
CA ASP A 45 16.95 13.14 14.99
C ASP A 45 16.60 12.53 13.63
N TYR A 46 16.75 11.21 13.50
CA TYR A 46 16.64 10.47 12.24
C TYR A 46 15.60 9.35 12.33
N VAL A 47 15.00 9.07 11.18
CA VAL A 47 14.29 7.84 10.88
C VAL A 47 15.25 6.95 10.09
N ASN A 48 15.51 5.76 10.59
CA ASN A 48 16.52 4.87 10.02
C ASN A 48 15.85 3.62 9.46
N LEU A 49 16.27 3.20 8.27
CA LEU A 49 15.88 1.94 7.68
C LEU A 49 17.02 0.95 7.83
N HIS A 50 16.76 -0.14 8.54
CA HIS A 50 17.71 -1.23 8.74
C HIS A 50 17.25 -2.49 8.02
N VAL A 51 18.20 -3.32 7.61
CA VAL A 51 17.98 -4.76 7.39
C VAL A 51 18.51 -5.47 8.62
N THR A 52 17.68 -6.29 9.26
CA THR A 52 18.00 -6.94 10.54
C THR A 52 17.74 -8.44 10.46
N ARG A 53 18.65 -9.24 11.01
CA ARG A 53 18.43 -10.67 11.23
C ARG A 53 17.95 -10.90 12.65
N ASN A 54 16.80 -11.53 12.81
CA ASN A 54 16.21 -11.87 14.11
C ASN A 54 16.79 -13.19 14.65
N PHE A 55 18.09 -13.17 14.98
CA PHE A 55 18.84 -14.32 15.49
C PHE A 55 19.69 -13.93 16.70
N GLY A 56 19.85 -14.85 17.66
CA GLY A 56 20.75 -14.67 18.82
C GLY A 56 20.27 -13.66 19.88
N ASP A 57 21.22 -12.98 20.50
CA ASP A 57 20.97 -11.97 21.55
C ASP A 57 20.26 -10.73 20.97
N PRO A 58 19.10 -10.33 21.52
CA PRO A 58 18.39 -9.15 21.07
C PRO A 58 19.19 -7.83 21.05
N ARG A 59 20.23 -7.72 21.89
CA ARG A 59 21.08 -6.52 21.97
C ARG A 59 22.22 -6.53 20.96
N ASN A 60 22.51 -7.67 20.36
CA ASN A 60 23.65 -7.86 19.46
C ASN A 60 23.24 -8.51 18.13
N LYS A 61 22.02 -8.24 17.67
CA LYS A 61 21.51 -8.78 16.41
C LYS A 61 22.30 -8.22 15.21
N PRO A 62 22.60 -9.04 14.20
CA PRO A 62 23.11 -8.54 12.93
C PRO A 62 22.14 -7.53 12.32
N LYS A 63 22.65 -6.35 12.00
CA LYS A 63 21.88 -5.30 11.33
C LYS A 63 22.81 -4.37 10.55
N ILE A 64 22.28 -3.84 9.45
CA ILE A 64 22.92 -2.79 8.66
C ILE A 64 21.87 -1.70 8.44
N GLU A 65 22.18 -0.47 8.83
CA GLU A 65 21.44 0.72 8.44
C GLU A 65 21.73 1.02 6.97
N ILE A 66 20.69 0.91 6.14
CA ILE A 66 20.82 1.11 4.69
C ILE A 66 20.41 2.52 4.28
N ALA A 67 19.58 3.20 5.07
CA ALA A 67 19.18 4.56 4.78
C ALA A 67 18.81 5.28 6.07
N ARG A 68 19.08 6.59 6.09
CA ARG A 68 18.66 7.48 7.16
C ARG A 68 18.05 8.75 6.59
N LEU A 69 17.03 9.23 7.28
CA LEU A 69 16.30 10.42 6.90
C LEU A 69 16.09 11.30 8.13
N ASN A 70 16.49 12.57 8.06
CA ASN A 70 16.26 13.52 9.14
C ASN A 70 14.75 13.75 9.33
N LYS A 71 14.26 13.71 10.57
CA LYS A 71 12.83 13.83 10.88
C LYS A 71 12.21 15.16 10.45
N ASP A 72 12.91 16.27 10.67
CA ASP A 72 12.42 17.58 10.26
C ASP A 72 12.31 17.67 8.74
N ALA A 73 13.24 17.02 8.03
CA ALA A 73 13.18 16.87 6.58
C ALA A 73 11.97 16.01 6.16
N CYS A 74 11.69 14.87 6.82
CA CYS A 74 10.48 14.06 6.56
C CYS A 74 9.20 14.88 6.63
N MET A 75 9.04 15.70 7.68
CA MET A 75 7.82 16.45 7.92
C MET A 75 7.60 17.53 6.85
N LYS A 76 8.66 18.23 6.44
CA LYS A 76 8.60 19.15 5.30
C LYS A 76 8.27 18.41 4.01
N MET A 77 8.78 17.19 3.86
CA MET A 77 8.57 16.39 2.67
C MET A 77 7.17 15.79 2.56
N LEU A 78 6.46 15.57 3.66
CA LEU A 78 5.07 15.10 3.61
C LEU A 78 4.20 16.04 2.78
N GLU A 79 4.43 17.35 2.88
CA GLU A 79 3.74 18.35 2.06
C GLU A 79 4.12 18.21 0.56
N ALA A 80 5.42 18.10 0.27
CA ALA A 80 5.94 17.91 -1.08
C ALA A 80 5.45 16.60 -1.71
N PHE A 81 5.55 15.49 -0.99
CA PHE A 81 5.05 14.17 -1.38
C PHE A 81 3.57 14.24 -1.71
N ASN A 82 2.76 14.88 -0.85
CA ASN A 82 1.34 15.04 -1.11
C ASN A 82 1.08 15.82 -2.40
N ALA A 83 1.81 16.91 -2.63
CA ALA A 83 1.68 17.70 -3.86
C ALA A 83 2.07 16.88 -5.11
N VAL A 84 3.22 16.22 -5.09
CA VAL A 84 3.72 15.38 -6.20
C VAL A 84 2.78 14.20 -6.44
N PHE A 85 2.32 13.52 -5.39
CA PHE A 85 1.35 12.43 -5.49
C PHE A 85 0.01 12.90 -6.06
N LEU A 86 -0.49 14.08 -5.67
CA LEU A 86 -1.70 14.65 -6.24
C LEU A 86 -1.56 15.03 -7.71
N GLN A 87 -0.36 15.44 -8.15
CA GLN A 87 -0.09 15.80 -9.54
C GLN A 87 0.16 14.59 -10.44
N HIS A 88 0.98 13.64 -9.98
CA HIS A 88 1.50 12.52 -10.78
C HIS A 88 0.86 11.18 -10.46
N GLY A 89 0.29 11.02 -9.26
CA GLY A 89 -0.37 9.79 -8.81
C GLY A 89 -1.68 9.52 -9.53
N TRP A 90 -2.19 10.46 -10.32
CA TRP A 90 -3.42 10.32 -11.09
C TRP A 90 -3.14 10.46 -12.57
N LYS A 91 -3.73 9.58 -13.38
CA LYS A 91 -3.73 9.72 -14.84
C LYS A 91 -5.15 9.77 -15.36
N LYS A 92 -5.37 10.63 -16.35
CA LYS A 92 -6.68 10.76 -17.00
C LYS A 92 -6.96 9.53 -17.85
N LEU A 93 -8.09 8.88 -17.60
CA LEU A 93 -8.59 7.80 -18.43
C LEU A 93 -9.15 8.38 -19.74
N GLN A 94 -8.61 7.91 -20.85
CA GLN A 94 -9.11 8.24 -22.19
C GLN A 94 -10.33 7.38 -22.50
N LEU A 95 -11.48 7.77 -21.95
CA LEU A 95 -12.74 7.12 -22.27
C LEU A 95 -13.26 7.64 -23.60
N ASN A 96 -13.69 6.74 -24.48
CA ASN A 96 -14.34 7.12 -25.73
C ASN A 96 -15.77 7.64 -25.45
N LEU A 97 -15.87 8.90 -25.02
CA LEU A 97 -17.14 9.55 -24.68
C LEU A 97 -18.10 9.64 -25.87
N SER A 98 -17.58 9.66 -27.11
CA SER A 98 -18.39 9.59 -28.33
C SER A 98 -19.19 8.29 -28.43
N LYS A 99 -18.62 7.13 -28.08
CA LYS A 99 -19.37 5.87 -28.04
C LYS A 99 -20.47 5.89 -26.97
N ILE A 100 -20.22 6.54 -25.82
CA ILE A 100 -21.22 6.72 -24.76
C ILE A 100 -22.40 7.58 -25.24
N ARG A 101 -22.12 8.67 -25.97
CA ARG A 101 -23.14 9.62 -26.46
C ARG A 101 -24.05 9.01 -27.54
N HIS A 102 -23.52 8.12 -28.38
CA HIS A 102 -24.26 7.52 -29.49
C HIS A 102 -25.01 6.22 -29.13
N ARG A 103 -25.07 5.81 -27.85
CA ARG A 103 -25.73 4.58 -27.38
C ARG A 103 -25.29 3.29 -28.12
N LYS A 104 -24.16 3.32 -28.83
CA LYS A 104 -23.64 2.16 -29.56
C LYS A 104 -22.65 1.41 -28.66
N SER A 105 -23.12 0.25 -28.21
CA SER A 105 -22.44 -0.89 -27.58
C SER A 105 -21.56 -0.70 -26.34
N SER A 106 -20.75 0.35 -26.16
CA SER A 106 -19.86 0.43 -24.99
C SER A 106 -20.57 1.01 -23.76
N ALA A 107 -21.26 0.14 -23.02
CA ALA A 107 -21.98 0.54 -21.82
C ALA A 107 -20.99 0.76 -20.67
N HIS A 108 -20.68 2.03 -20.40
CA HIS A 108 -19.87 2.40 -19.24
C HIS A 108 -20.78 2.48 -18.02
N TYR A 109 -20.49 1.66 -17.02
CA TYR A 109 -21.22 1.58 -15.77
C TYR A 109 -20.36 2.04 -14.61
N PHE A 110 -20.96 2.78 -13.69
CA PHE A 110 -20.31 3.34 -12.52
C PHE A 110 -21.05 2.94 -11.24
N LEU A 111 -20.29 2.49 -10.25
CA LEU A 111 -20.75 2.22 -8.90
C LEU A 111 -20.10 3.24 -7.95
N PRO A 112 -20.83 4.28 -7.49
CA PRO A 112 -20.30 5.27 -6.59
C PRO A 112 -19.86 4.67 -5.26
N LEU A 113 -18.74 5.15 -4.71
CA LEU A 113 -18.22 4.71 -3.42
C LEU A 113 -19.23 4.95 -2.28
N ASP A 114 -19.93 6.08 -2.30
CA ASP A 114 -20.98 6.39 -1.32
C ASP A 114 -22.11 5.34 -1.31
N GLU A 115 -22.43 4.77 -2.47
CA GLU A 115 -23.43 3.70 -2.57
C GLU A 115 -22.89 2.42 -1.92
N VAL A 116 -21.63 2.08 -2.15
CA VAL A 116 -20.97 0.92 -1.51
C VAL A 116 -20.91 1.08 0.02
N GLN A 117 -20.60 2.29 0.50
CA GLN A 117 -20.41 2.56 1.93
C GLN A 117 -21.74 2.66 2.70
N ASN A 118 -22.74 3.34 2.14
CA ASN A 118 -23.91 3.77 2.89
C ASN A 118 -25.19 3.02 2.53
N HIS A 119 -25.24 2.35 1.38
CA HIS A 119 -26.50 1.75 0.93
C HIS A 119 -26.80 0.43 1.65
N LYS A 120 -28.06 0.26 2.08
CA LYS A 120 -28.53 -0.93 2.82
C LYS A 120 -28.28 -2.25 2.07
N ARG A 121 -28.29 -2.23 0.72
CA ARG A 121 -27.99 -3.43 -0.09
C ARG A 121 -26.57 -3.96 0.13
N PHE A 122 -25.60 -3.08 0.37
CA PHE A 122 -24.21 -3.44 0.66
C PHE A 122 -23.97 -3.80 2.14
N PHE A 123 -24.97 -3.63 3.02
CA PHE A 123 -24.88 -4.11 4.40
C PHE A 123 -24.70 -5.63 4.46
N LYS A 124 -25.46 -6.38 3.66
CA LYS A 124 -25.32 -7.84 3.56
C LYS A 124 -23.93 -8.24 3.07
N LEU A 125 -23.42 -7.58 2.01
CA LEU A 125 -22.07 -7.80 1.51
C LEU A 125 -21.01 -7.58 2.60
N ARG A 126 -21.08 -6.46 3.32
CA ARG A 126 -20.15 -6.16 4.42
C ARG A 126 -20.18 -7.22 5.51
N ASN A 127 -21.37 -7.73 5.86
CA ASN A 127 -21.50 -8.81 6.83
C ASN A 127 -20.90 -10.12 6.31
N SER A 128 -21.17 -10.49 5.05
CA SER A 128 -20.61 -11.70 4.44
C SER A 128 -19.09 -11.62 4.34
N MET A 129 -18.54 -10.48 3.91
CA MET A 129 -17.10 -10.22 3.92
C MET A 129 -16.52 -10.29 5.34
N SER A 130 -17.16 -9.65 6.32
CA SER A 130 -16.72 -9.70 7.71
C SER A 130 -16.71 -11.14 8.25
N LEU A 131 -17.71 -11.96 7.89
CA LEU A 131 -17.77 -13.36 8.27
C LEU A 131 -16.65 -14.18 7.61
N ALA A 132 -16.41 -14.01 6.31
CA ALA A 132 -15.31 -14.63 5.59
C ALA A 132 -13.96 -14.27 6.21
N PHE A 133 -13.73 -12.97 6.48
CA PHE A 133 -12.54 -12.50 7.18
C PHE A 133 -12.42 -13.11 8.57
N ARG A 134 -13.50 -13.22 9.35
CA ARG A 134 -13.46 -13.85 10.69
C ARG A 134 -13.14 -15.33 10.62
N LYS A 135 -13.66 -16.07 9.65
CA LYS A 135 -13.34 -17.50 9.46
C LYS A 135 -11.87 -17.70 9.08
N SER A 136 -11.36 -16.84 8.21
CA SER A 136 -9.99 -16.89 7.69
C SER A 136 -9.04 -15.98 8.44
N SER A 137 -9.37 -15.55 9.66
CA SER A 137 -8.45 -14.83 10.52
C SER A 137 -8.50 -15.34 11.95
N LYS A 138 -7.36 -15.23 12.64
CA LYS A 138 -7.22 -15.58 14.05
C LYS A 138 -6.53 -14.43 14.75
N VAL A 139 -7.17 -13.90 15.79
CA VAL A 139 -6.50 -13.00 16.73
C VAL A 139 -5.65 -13.86 17.66
N LYS A 140 -4.33 -13.76 17.52
CA LYS A 140 -3.36 -14.34 18.46
C LYS A 140 -2.95 -13.25 19.45
N GLN A 141 -2.61 -13.64 20.68
CA GLN A 141 -1.95 -12.76 21.68
C GLN A 141 -2.56 -11.34 21.79
N LYS A 142 -3.90 -11.24 21.98
CA LYS A 142 -4.73 -10.03 22.15
C LYS A 142 -4.65 -8.91 21.09
N ARG A 143 -3.56 -8.76 20.31
CA ARG A 143 -3.31 -7.64 19.39
C ARG A 143 -2.73 -8.06 18.02
N ARG A 144 -2.51 -9.36 17.80
CA ARG A 144 -1.93 -9.90 16.55
C ARG A 144 -3.02 -10.51 15.68
N LEU A 145 -3.28 -9.90 14.52
CA LEU A 145 -4.18 -10.46 13.51
C LEU A 145 -3.39 -11.30 12.51
N LYS A 146 -3.67 -12.61 12.46
CA LYS A 146 -3.16 -13.52 11.43
C LYS A 146 -4.28 -13.84 10.45
N ILE A 147 -4.11 -13.50 9.18
CA ILE A 147 -4.96 -13.96 8.08
C ILE A 147 -4.39 -15.27 7.56
N LEU A 148 -5.26 -16.27 7.42
CA LEU A 148 -4.94 -17.60 6.92
C LEU A 148 -5.02 -17.61 5.39
N LYS A 149 -4.25 -18.49 4.73
CA LYS A 149 -4.30 -18.65 3.27
C LYS A 149 -5.69 -19.01 2.73
N SER A 150 -6.56 -19.59 3.57
CA SER A 150 -7.96 -19.87 3.23
C SER A 150 -8.81 -18.62 2.94
N ILE A 151 -8.29 -17.40 3.18
CA ILE A 151 -9.01 -16.17 2.83
C ILE A 151 -9.31 -16.09 1.33
N GLU A 152 -8.42 -16.60 0.48
CA GLU A 152 -8.60 -16.59 -0.97
C GLU A 152 -9.84 -17.39 -1.37
N GLN A 153 -9.98 -18.60 -0.83
CA GLN A 153 -11.13 -19.48 -1.07
C GLN A 153 -12.45 -18.87 -0.55
N GLU A 154 -12.44 -18.26 0.64
CA GLU A 154 -13.64 -17.59 1.16
C GLU A 154 -14.01 -16.37 0.31
N MET A 155 -13.03 -15.61 -0.19
CA MET A 155 -13.28 -14.46 -1.08
C MET A 155 -13.79 -14.92 -2.46
N GLU A 156 -13.26 -16.01 -3.00
CA GLU A 156 -13.73 -16.61 -4.25
C GLU A 156 -15.20 -17.05 -4.13
N GLN A 157 -15.57 -17.73 -3.04
CA GLN A 157 -16.97 -18.09 -2.78
C GLN A 157 -17.90 -16.86 -2.70
N LEU A 158 -17.44 -15.76 -2.08
CA LEU A 158 -18.22 -14.52 -2.02
C LEU A 158 -18.40 -13.88 -3.40
N ILE A 159 -17.38 -13.89 -4.26
CA ILE A 159 -17.45 -13.34 -5.61
C ILE A 159 -18.46 -14.13 -6.47
N HIS A 160 -18.57 -15.43 -6.23
CA HIS A 160 -19.50 -16.32 -6.93
C HIS A 160 -20.92 -16.38 -6.34
N ASP A 161 -21.22 -15.66 -5.24
CA ASP A 161 -22.55 -15.61 -4.66
C ASP A 161 -23.53 -14.84 -5.59
N PRO A 162 -24.55 -15.51 -6.17
CA PRO A 162 -25.47 -14.87 -7.12
C PRO A 162 -26.27 -13.71 -6.49
N SER A 163 -26.51 -13.76 -5.18
CA SER A 163 -27.23 -12.72 -4.47
C SER A 163 -26.38 -11.44 -4.35
N LEU A 164 -25.07 -11.59 -4.12
CA LEU A 164 -24.12 -10.47 -4.07
C LEU A 164 -23.90 -9.89 -5.46
N GLN A 165 -23.71 -10.73 -6.47
CA GLN A 165 -23.62 -10.29 -7.86
C GLN A 165 -24.84 -9.47 -8.27
N LYS A 166 -26.05 -9.93 -7.93
CA LYS A 166 -27.29 -9.19 -8.20
C LYS A 166 -27.35 -7.83 -7.49
N VAL A 167 -26.76 -7.70 -6.30
CA VAL A 167 -26.63 -6.40 -5.61
C VAL A 167 -25.73 -5.47 -6.42
N PHE A 168 -24.55 -5.93 -6.83
CA PHE A 168 -23.63 -5.15 -7.65
C PHE A 168 -24.28 -4.71 -8.97
N TYR A 169 -24.84 -5.66 -9.74
CA TYR A 169 -25.51 -5.37 -11.01
C TYR A 169 -26.63 -4.31 -10.89
N LYS A 170 -27.42 -4.35 -9.81
CA LYS A 170 -28.50 -3.39 -9.57
C LYS A 170 -28.03 -2.03 -9.06
N SER A 171 -26.81 -1.93 -8.58
CA SER A 171 -26.22 -0.69 -8.05
C SER A 171 -25.31 0.00 -9.06
N PHE A 172 -24.88 -0.70 -10.11
CA PHE A 172 -24.27 -0.05 -11.26
C PHE A 172 -25.27 0.87 -11.98
N ARG A 173 -24.82 2.09 -12.25
CA ARG A 173 -25.57 3.10 -12.99
C ARG A 173 -24.82 3.41 -14.27
N LYS A 174 -25.51 3.87 -15.31
CA LYS A 174 -24.81 4.39 -16.49
C LYS A 174 -23.95 5.57 -16.07
N LEU A 175 -22.70 5.60 -16.57
CA LEU A 175 -21.79 6.72 -16.34
C LEU A 175 -22.46 8.01 -16.88
N PRO A 176 -22.62 9.07 -16.07
CA PRO A 176 -23.26 10.29 -16.51
C PRO A 176 -22.41 10.99 -17.58
N LEU A 177 -23.07 11.54 -18.60
CA LEU A 177 -22.45 12.34 -19.66
C LEU A 177 -22.00 13.73 -19.17
N TRP A 178 -22.50 14.16 -18.02
CA TRP A 178 -22.30 15.47 -17.44
C TRP A 178 -21.68 15.28 -16.07
N TRP A 179 -20.51 15.86 -15.84
CA TRP A 179 -19.79 15.71 -14.60
C TRP A 179 -20.19 16.84 -13.64
N GLY A 180 -20.63 16.46 -12.45
CA GLY A 180 -20.95 17.43 -11.41
C GLY A 180 -19.70 18.19 -10.95
N SER A 181 -19.90 19.33 -10.30
CA SER A 181 -18.81 20.10 -9.69
C SER A 181 -18.14 19.36 -8.53
N LYS A 182 -18.84 18.40 -7.91
CA LYS A 182 -18.33 17.58 -6.80
C LYS A 182 -17.63 16.33 -7.33
N PRO A 183 -16.36 16.08 -6.95
CA PRO A 183 -15.67 14.83 -7.26
C PRO A 183 -16.42 13.61 -6.71
N GLN A 184 -16.41 12.51 -7.45
CA GLN A 184 -17.00 11.24 -7.04
C GLN A 184 -16.00 10.10 -7.23
N ALA A 185 -15.71 9.37 -6.17
CA ALA A 185 -14.95 8.12 -6.24
C ALA A 185 -15.90 6.93 -6.48
N GLY A 186 -15.41 5.88 -7.15
CA GLY A 186 -16.18 4.66 -7.32
C GLY A 186 -15.49 3.65 -8.22
N ILE A 187 -16.24 2.63 -8.64
CA ILE A 187 -15.77 1.59 -9.55
C ILE A 187 -16.39 1.83 -10.93
N LEU A 188 -15.54 1.94 -11.95
CA LEU A 188 -15.95 1.98 -13.36
C LEU A 188 -15.81 0.60 -13.97
N VAL A 189 -16.83 0.18 -14.73
CA VAL A 189 -16.84 -1.07 -15.51
C VAL A 189 -17.30 -0.74 -16.93
N SER A 190 -16.52 -1.18 -17.91
CA SER A 190 -16.83 -1.18 -19.34
C SER A 190 -16.19 -2.40 -20.00
N ASP A 191 -16.46 -2.58 -21.29
CA ASP A 191 -15.84 -3.65 -22.08
C ASP A 191 -14.30 -3.51 -22.15
N GLU A 192 -13.78 -2.29 -22.00
CA GLU A 192 -12.37 -1.96 -22.17
C GLU A 192 -11.65 -1.73 -20.82
N TYR A 193 -12.38 -1.50 -19.72
CA TYR A 193 -11.78 -1.11 -18.44
C TYR A 193 -12.62 -1.56 -17.24
N THR A 194 -11.96 -2.06 -16.20
CA THR A 194 -12.54 -2.24 -14.86
C THR A 194 -11.56 -1.76 -13.80
N GLY A 195 -11.98 -0.82 -12.96
CA GLY A 195 -11.13 -0.31 -11.90
C GLY A 195 -11.72 0.82 -11.08
N CYS A 196 -11.02 1.18 -10.00
CA CYS A 196 -11.36 2.33 -9.18
C CYS A 196 -11.00 3.63 -9.89
N VAL A 197 -11.91 4.59 -9.86
CA VAL A 197 -11.74 5.89 -10.52
C VAL A 197 -12.22 7.04 -9.63
N VAL A 198 -11.75 8.23 -9.94
CA VAL A 198 -12.29 9.50 -9.47
C VAL A 198 -12.83 10.26 -10.67
N ILE A 199 -14.09 10.66 -10.63
CA ILE A 199 -14.76 11.48 -11.64
C ILE A 199 -14.78 12.92 -11.12
N THR A 200 -14.29 13.86 -11.93
CA THR A 200 -14.33 15.31 -11.64
C THR A 200 -14.92 16.05 -12.85
N LYS A 201 -15.07 17.37 -12.76
CA LYS A 201 -15.44 18.22 -13.93
C LYS A 201 -14.45 18.15 -15.10
N GLU A 202 -13.22 17.68 -14.86
CA GLU A 202 -12.13 17.69 -15.85
C GLU A 202 -11.87 16.33 -16.49
N GLY A 203 -12.30 15.25 -15.84
CA GLY A 203 -11.96 13.91 -16.30
C GLY A 203 -12.57 12.79 -15.49
N VAL A 204 -12.39 11.59 -16.03
CA VAL A 204 -12.29 10.38 -15.22
C VAL A 204 -10.80 10.10 -15.03
N PHE A 205 -10.39 9.87 -13.78
CA PHE A 205 -9.01 9.64 -13.41
C PHE A 205 -8.88 8.30 -12.70
N GLU A 206 -7.79 7.59 -12.97
CA GLU A 206 -7.39 6.41 -12.21
C GLU A 206 -6.03 6.64 -11.54
N LEU A 207 -5.73 5.82 -10.54
CA LEU A 207 -4.41 5.83 -9.93
C LEU A 207 -3.36 5.42 -10.98
N ASN A 208 -2.36 6.26 -11.17
CA ASN A 208 -1.21 5.96 -12.00
C ASN A 208 -0.28 4.99 -11.26
N ARG A 209 -0.55 3.69 -11.36
CA ARG A 209 0.24 2.65 -10.66
C ARG A 209 1.71 2.65 -11.06
N SER A 210 2.02 3.10 -12.27
CA SER A 210 3.39 3.28 -12.77
C SER A 210 4.05 4.59 -12.33
N ALA A 211 3.33 5.51 -11.67
CA ALA A 211 3.92 6.76 -11.18
C ALA A 211 4.79 6.58 -9.96
N LEU A 212 4.72 5.45 -9.25
CA LEU A 212 5.44 5.31 -7.98
C LEU A 212 6.96 5.52 -8.15
N PRO A 213 7.65 4.91 -9.13
CA PRO A 213 9.05 5.24 -9.41
C PRO A 213 9.29 6.72 -9.72
N GLU A 214 8.41 7.35 -10.50
CA GLU A 214 8.53 8.78 -10.86
C GLU A 214 8.32 9.70 -9.65
N ILE A 215 7.37 9.38 -8.78
CA ILE A 215 7.10 10.11 -7.54
C ILE A 215 8.31 9.97 -6.62
N LEU A 216 8.86 8.76 -6.48
CA LEU A 216 10.05 8.52 -5.66
C LEU A 216 11.29 9.21 -6.23
N SER A 217 11.50 9.21 -7.55
CA SER A 217 12.65 9.86 -8.19
C SER A 217 12.60 11.40 -8.14
N ARG A 218 11.44 11.98 -7.82
CA ARG A 218 11.29 13.43 -7.56
C ARG A 218 11.59 13.80 -6.12
N LEU A 219 11.66 12.81 -5.23
CA LEU A 219 11.89 13.01 -3.79
C LEU A 219 13.29 12.57 -3.39
N ILE A 220 13.84 11.60 -4.10
CA ILE A 220 15.18 11.05 -3.94
C ILE A 220 15.91 11.25 -5.27
N GLN A 221 17.16 11.70 -5.24
CA GLN A 221 18.00 11.79 -6.44
C GLN A 221 17.98 10.45 -7.20
N PRO A 222 17.68 10.41 -8.51
CA PRO A 222 17.56 9.16 -9.27
C PRO A 222 18.79 8.26 -9.16
N GLU A 223 19.98 8.84 -9.15
CA GLU A 223 21.26 8.14 -8.98
C GLU A 223 21.32 7.48 -7.60
N LEU A 224 20.99 8.23 -6.55
CA LEU A 224 20.94 7.75 -5.17
C LEU A 224 19.90 6.62 -5.00
N TYR A 225 18.76 6.71 -5.69
CA TYR A 225 17.73 5.67 -5.67
C TYR A 225 18.20 4.39 -6.36
N ALA A 226 18.84 4.49 -7.52
CA ALA A 226 19.39 3.34 -8.24
C ALA A 226 20.49 2.64 -7.42
N ASP A 227 21.41 3.41 -6.85
CA ASP A 227 22.46 2.90 -5.97
C ASP A 227 21.87 2.19 -4.74
N PHE A 228 20.89 2.83 -4.10
CA PHE A 228 20.16 2.26 -2.96
C PHE A 228 19.49 0.92 -3.30
N LEU A 229 18.77 0.83 -4.43
CA LEU A 229 18.14 -0.41 -4.87
C LEU A 229 19.16 -1.52 -5.17
N SER A 230 20.30 -1.16 -5.78
CA SER A 230 21.36 -2.12 -6.09
C SER A 230 22.07 -2.66 -4.85
N PHE A 231 22.10 -1.87 -3.77
CA PHE A 231 22.73 -2.23 -2.51
C PHE A 231 21.90 -3.21 -1.66
N ILE A 232 20.57 -3.16 -1.77
CA ILE A 232 19.66 -3.98 -0.94
C ILE A 232 19.96 -5.49 -1.01
N PRO A 233 20.11 -6.14 -2.18
CA PRO A 233 20.40 -7.57 -2.26
C PRO A 233 21.70 -7.96 -1.55
N PHE A 234 22.74 -7.14 -1.69
CA PHE A 234 24.03 -7.35 -1.02
C PHE A 234 23.86 -7.30 0.50
N VAL A 235 23.16 -6.29 1.02
CA VAL A 235 22.92 -6.16 2.47
C VAL A 235 22.15 -7.35 3.02
N ILE A 236 21.09 -7.78 2.34
CA ILE A 236 20.31 -8.96 2.75
C ILE A 236 21.23 -10.19 2.87
N GLN A 237 22.09 -10.41 1.87
CA GLN A 237 23.05 -11.52 1.90
C GLN A 237 23.99 -11.43 3.09
N GLN A 238 24.61 -10.28 3.33
CA GLN A 238 25.55 -10.09 4.46
C GLN A 238 24.86 -10.29 5.81
N VAL A 239 23.69 -9.69 6.01
CA VAL A 239 22.91 -9.82 7.24
C VAL A 239 22.44 -11.27 7.46
N SER A 240 22.11 -12.01 6.39
CA SER A 240 21.64 -13.40 6.48
C SER A 240 22.70 -14.40 6.96
N ILE A 241 23.99 -14.12 6.73
CA ILE A 241 25.10 -15.00 7.14
C ILE A 241 25.75 -14.56 8.45
N ALA A 242 25.62 -13.29 8.82
CA ALA A 242 26.15 -12.72 10.06
C ALA A 242 25.47 -13.32 11.30
N LYS A 243 26.23 -13.40 12.40
CA LYS A 243 25.78 -13.94 13.69
C LYS A 243 25.60 -12.84 14.75
N THR A 244 26.39 -11.78 14.67
CA THR A 244 26.30 -10.62 15.57
C THR A 244 26.30 -9.29 14.83
N TYR A 245 26.10 -8.18 15.55
CA TYR A 245 26.25 -6.84 14.99
C TYR A 245 27.70 -6.53 14.58
N GLN A 246 28.70 -7.02 15.32
CA GLN A 246 30.11 -6.78 14.99
C GLN A 246 30.48 -7.33 13.60
N ASP A 247 29.83 -8.43 13.18
CA ASP A 247 30.01 -8.99 11.83
C ASP A 247 29.54 -8.05 10.72
N THR A 248 28.64 -7.10 11.03
CA THR A 248 28.03 -6.19 10.06
C THR A 248 28.33 -4.71 10.28
N GLU A 249 28.92 -4.34 11.42
CA GLU A 249 29.17 -2.96 11.84
C GLU A 249 30.00 -2.16 10.82
N HIS A 250 31.01 -2.79 10.22
CA HIS A 250 31.86 -2.15 9.21
C HIS A 250 31.13 -1.83 7.89
N LEU A 251 29.93 -2.39 7.69
CA LEU A 251 29.06 -2.13 6.53
C LEU A 251 28.01 -1.05 6.82
N ASP A 252 27.98 -0.52 8.04
CA ASP A 252 27.00 0.48 8.47
C ASP A 252 27.35 1.86 7.92
N ASN A 253 27.00 2.06 6.64
CA ASN A 253 27.20 3.30 5.91
C ASN A 253 25.88 3.72 5.25
N PRO A 254 24.93 4.27 6.04
CA PRO A 254 23.58 4.51 5.57
C PRO A 254 23.55 5.59 4.51
N PHE A 255 22.81 5.35 3.42
CA PHE A 255 22.55 6.38 2.43
C PHE A 255 21.80 7.54 3.11
N PRO A 256 22.36 8.75 3.15
CA PRO A 256 21.62 9.88 3.64
C PRO A 256 20.59 10.22 2.57
N LEU A 257 19.32 9.96 2.88
CA LEU A 257 18.24 10.34 2.01
C LEU A 257 18.10 11.87 2.11
N HIS A 258 18.86 12.58 1.29
CA HIS A 258 18.71 14.00 1.09
C HIS A 258 17.56 14.23 0.14
N LEU A 259 16.56 14.93 0.65
CA LEU A 259 15.34 15.21 -0.09
C LEU A 259 15.60 16.38 -1.03
N ILE A 260 15.27 16.22 -2.30
CA ILE A 260 15.35 17.33 -3.27
C ILE A 260 14.23 18.31 -2.91
N ASP A 261 14.55 19.60 -2.78
CA ASP A 261 13.52 20.64 -2.68
C ASP A 261 12.74 20.65 -4.01
N PRO A 262 11.43 20.33 -4.02
CA PRO A 262 10.63 20.27 -5.25
C PRO A 262 10.49 21.63 -5.96
N LYS A 263 11.00 22.73 -5.37
CA LYS A 263 11.07 24.05 -6.00
C LYS A 263 12.29 24.25 -6.91
N ASN A 264 13.29 23.38 -6.83
CA ASN A 264 14.46 23.36 -7.71
C ASN A 264 14.28 22.34 -8.83
#